data_AF-A0A7C9EHI7-F1
#
_entry.id   AF-A0A7C9EHI7-F1
#
_cell.length_a   1.000
_cell.length_b   1.000
_cell.length_c   1.000
_cell.angle_alpha   90.00
_cell.angle_beta   90.00
_cell.angle_gamma   90.00
#
_symmetry.space_group_name_H-M   'P 1'
#
loop_
_entity.id
_entity.type
_entity.pdbx_description
1 polymer ?
#
loop_
_entity_poly.entity_id
_entity_poly.type
_entity_poly.pdbx_seq_one_letter_code
_entity_poly.pdbx_strand_id
1 'polypeptide(L)'
;EEVLGRDEDKSVIVQMLLDSEPVNENLSVIAIVGMGGLGKTTLAQIAYNDENVQRHFELRRWLCIPDKMPSFHELAGKVLECITGDSWQELRMEELQSKLQQAVKDKKFLLVLDDVWCECYQRWHNLKSLLCSCKQGSKILVTCRSKVLALNMGAVKPYELNALSEEKSWEMFKSIALRQGQEETNPNLKRIGAVIVKKCRN
;
A
#
# COMPACT_ATOMS: atom_id res chain seq x y z
N GLU A 1 -15.40 -6.91 -4.90
CA GLU A 1 -14.74 -7.81 -5.87
C GLU A 1 -13.89 -8.80 -5.10
N GLU A 2 -13.89 -10.06 -5.52
CA GLU A 2 -13.08 -11.12 -4.91
C GLU A 2 -11.67 -11.07 -5.53
N VAL A 3 -10.63 -11.01 -4.70
CA VAL A 3 -9.23 -11.00 -5.16
C VAL A 3 -8.67 -12.40 -5.06
N LEU A 4 -8.32 -12.99 -6.21
CA LEU A 4 -7.87 -14.38 -6.29
C LEU A 4 -6.34 -14.49 -6.25
N GLY A 5 -5.84 -15.56 -5.62
CA GLY A 5 -4.43 -15.95 -5.64
C GLY A 5 -3.50 -15.08 -4.78
N ARG A 6 -4.04 -14.13 -4.01
CA ARG A 6 -3.27 -13.19 -3.17
C ARG A 6 -3.44 -13.43 -1.67
N ASP A 7 -4.01 -14.57 -1.25
CA ASP A 7 -4.29 -14.86 0.16
C ASP A 7 -3.00 -14.89 1.01
N GLU A 8 -1.98 -15.58 0.51
CA GLU A 8 -0.66 -15.66 1.19
C GLU A 8 0.00 -14.28 1.28
N ASP A 9 0.02 -13.54 0.17
CA ASP A 9 0.54 -12.17 0.12
C ASP A 9 -0.20 -11.28 1.14
N LYS A 10 -1.53 -11.38 1.20
CA LYS A 10 -2.38 -10.63 2.13
C LYS A 10 -2.03 -10.98 3.57
N SER A 11 -1.93 -12.27 3.90
CA SER A 11 -1.59 -12.73 5.25
C SER A 11 -0.26 -12.15 5.73
N VAL A 12 0.76 -12.10 4.85
CA VAL A 12 2.05 -11.51 5.19
C VAL A 12 1.94 -10.01 5.47
N ILE A 13 1.24 -9.25 4.62
CA ILE A 13 1.08 -7.80 4.83
C ILE A 13 0.25 -7.50 6.08
N VAL A 14 -0.83 -8.25 6.33
CA VAL A 14 -1.65 -8.13 7.54
C VAL A 14 -0.81 -8.43 8.78
N GLN A 15 0.02 -9.47 8.76
CA GLN A 15 0.93 -9.77 9.86
C GLN A 15 1.88 -8.60 10.14
N MET A 16 2.57 -8.08 9.11
CA MET A 16 3.47 -6.93 9.27
C MET A 16 2.77 -5.69 9.84
N LEU A 17 1.50 -5.47 9.48
CA LEU A 17 0.68 -4.36 9.99
C LEU A 17 0.32 -4.54 11.46
N LEU A 18 0.10 -5.77 11.92
CA LEU A 18 -0.32 -6.08 13.28
C LEU A 18 0.87 -6.35 14.24
N ASP A 19 2.05 -6.65 13.68
CA ASP A 19 3.26 -6.89 14.46
C ASP A 19 3.64 -5.67 15.29
N SER A 20 4.05 -5.93 16.52
CA SER A 20 4.49 -4.90 17.45
C SER A 20 5.84 -4.32 17.05
N GLU A 21 5.99 -3.01 17.24
CA GLU A 21 7.26 -2.32 16.96
C GLU A 21 8.31 -2.62 18.04
N PRO A 22 9.60 -2.49 17.71
CA PRO A 22 10.65 -2.37 18.71
C PRO A 22 10.29 -1.28 19.73
N VAL A 23 10.76 -1.43 20.97
CA VAL A 23 10.42 -0.56 22.11
C VAL A 23 10.69 0.94 21.87
N ASN A 24 11.54 1.28 20.89
CA ASN A 24 12.00 2.64 20.62
C ASN A 24 11.48 3.27 19.32
N GLU A 25 10.56 2.63 18.58
CA GLU A 25 9.98 3.21 17.36
C GLU A 25 8.45 3.32 17.45
N ASN A 26 7.93 4.56 17.40
CA ASN A 26 6.48 4.78 17.39
C ASN A 26 5.85 4.45 16.03
N LEU A 27 6.62 4.64 14.95
CA LEU A 27 6.17 4.65 13.57
C LEU A 27 7.13 3.87 12.67
N SER A 28 6.63 2.84 12.01
CA SER A 28 7.39 2.08 11.00
C SER A 28 6.79 2.17 9.61
N VAL A 29 7.58 1.75 8.63
CA VAL A 29 7.23 1.79 7.20
C VAL A 29 7.25 0.37 6.64
N ILE A 30 6.14 -0.04 6.07
CA ILE A 30 5.98 -1.29 5.31
C ILE A 30 5.85 -0.89 3.84
N ALA A 31 6.58 -1.55 2.96
CA ALA A 31 6.54 -1.24 1.54
C ALA A 31 6.23 -2.49 0.71
N ILE A 32 5.26 -2.39 -0.19
CA ILE A 32 4.96 -3.37 -1.24
C ILE A 32 5.60 -2.87 -2.53
N VAL A 33 6.57 -3.62 -3.03
CA VAL A 33 7.38 -3.27 -4.20
C VAL A 33 7.12 -4.26 -5.32
N GLY A 34 7.14 -3.79 -6.56
CA GLY A 34 6.98 -4.66 -7.71
C GLY A 34 6.65 -3.89 -8.99
N MET A 35 6.72 -4.58 -10.12
CA MET A 35 6.43 -4.00 -11.44
C MET A 35 5.01 -3.43 -11.53
N GLY A 36 4.80 -2.56 -12.53
CA GLY A 36 3.46 -2.07 -12.87
C GLY A 36 2.52 -3.22 -13.21
N GLY A 37 1.25 -3.12 -12.82
CA GLY A 37 0.23 -4.13 -13.12
C GLY A 37 0.21 -5.39 -12.24
N LEU A 38 1.14 -5.55 -11.29
CA LEU A 38 1.18 -6.75 -10.42
C LEU A 38 0.08 -6.81 -9.34
N GLY A 39 -0.70 -5.74 -9.16
CA GLY A 39 -1.75 -5.68 -8.14
C GLY A 39 -1.28 -5.23 -6.75
N LYS A 40 -0.23 -4.41 -6.66
CA LYS A 40 0.26 -3.86 -5.36
C LYS A 40 -0.81 -3.07 -4.63
N THR A 41 -1.47 -2.14 -5.34
CA THR A 41 -2.59 -1.34 -4.83
C THR A 41 -3.73 -2.25 -4.37
N THR A 42 -4.07 -3.28 -5.17
CA THR A 42 -5.08 -4.28 -4.81
C THR A 42 -4.71 -5.04 -3.53
N LEU A 43 -3.45 -5.48 -3.40
CA LEU A 43 -2.95 -6.15 -2.20
C LEU A 43 -3.02 -5.24 -0.96
N ALA A 44 -2.61 -3.98 -1.10
CA ALA A 44 -2.72 -3.00 -0.03
C ALA A 44 -4.18 -2.74 0.36
N GLN A 45 -5.11 -2.69 -0.61
CA GLN A 45 -6.54 -2.51 -0.35
C GLN A 45 -7.14 -3.67 0.44
N ILE A 46 -6.87 -4.92 0.05
CA ILE A 46 -7.41 -6.08 0.78
C ILE A 46 -6.81 -6.24 2.17
N ALA A 47 -5.54 -5.83 2.38
CA ALA A 47 -4.92 -5.80 3.71
C ALA A 47 -5.47 -4.65 4.57
N TYR A 48 -5.62 -3.45 3.99
CA TYR A 48 -6.19 -2.27 4.66
C TYR A 48 -7.63 -2.50 5.14
N ASN A 49 -8.40 -3.27 4.36
CA ASN A 49 -9.79 -3.62 4.66
C ASN A 49 -9.93 -4.89 5.51
N ASP A 50 -8.84 -5.56 5.87
CA ASP A 50 -8.89 -6.73 6.77
C ASP A 50 -9.45 -6.34 8.14
N GLU A 51 -10.41 -7.11 8.67
CA GLU A 51 -11.10 -6.76 9.90
C GLU A 51 -10.17 -6.55 11.10
N ASN A 52 -9.08 -7.34 11.18
CA ASN A 52 -8.12 -7.21 12.28
C ASN A 52 -7.33 -5.91 12.15
N VAL A 53 -6.95 -5.54 10.93
CA VAL A 53 -6.32 -4.24 10.64
C VAL A 53 -7.30 -3.10 10.96
N GLN A 54 -8.57 -3.21 10.60
CA GLN A 54 -9.57 -2.18 10.91
C GLN A 54 -9.73 -1.95 12.41
N ARG A 55 -9.74 -3.02 13.21
CA ARG A 55 -9.86 -2.97 14.67
C ARG A 55 -8.56 -2.50 15.35
N HIS A 56 -7.42 -2.73 14.72
CA HIS A 56 -6.11 -2.41 15.30
C HIS A 56 -5.78 -0.91 15.29
N PHE A 57 -6.18 -0.19 14.23
CA PHE A 57 -5.84 1.22 14.03
C PHE A 57 -7.01 2.16 14.32
N GLU A 58 -6.78 3.17 15.16
CA GLU A 58 -7.75 4.20 15.54
C GLU A 58 -8.04 5.16 14.37
N LEU A 59 -7.01 5.42 13.56
CA LEU A 59 -7.08 6.28 12.38
C LEU A 59 -6.54 5.53 11.17
N ARG A 60 -7.33 5.45 10.10
CA ARG A 60 -6.91 4.86 8.83
C ARG A 60 -7.16 5.82 7.69
N ARG A 61 -6.16 6.02 6.83
CA ARG A 61 -6.18 6.96 5.70
C ARG A 61 -5.43 6.41 4.50
N TRP A 62 -5.86 6.85 3.32
CA TRP A 62 -5.30 6.43 2.05
C TRP A 62 -5.07 7.65 1.16
N LEU A 63 -3.82 7.86 0.75
CA LEU A 63 -3.41 8.94 -0.13
C LEU A 63 -2.69 8.35 -1.34
N CYS A 64 -3.23 8.58 -2.52
CA CYS A 64 -2.52 8.33 -3.77
C CYS A 64 -1.56 9.49 -4.04
N ILE A 65 -0.28 9.19 -4.26
CA ILE A 65 0.72 10.18 -4.58
C ILE A 65 0.70 10.45 -6.09
N PRO A 66 0.47 11.70 -6.52
CA PRO A 66 0.44 12.00 -7.94
C PRO A 66 1.84 11.85 -8.57
N ASP A 67 1.85 11.47 -9.85
CA ASP A 67 3.07 11.26 -10.65
C ASP A 67 4.02 12.47 -10.66
N LYS A 68 3.46 13.69 -10.65
CA LYS A 68 4.25 14.92 -10.54
C LYS A 68 4.74 15.08 -9.12
N MET A 69 6.06 15.10 -8.94
CA MET A 69 6.71 15.32 -7.65
C MET A 69 6.17 16.58 -6.95
N PRO A 70 5.41 16.44 -5.87
CA PRO A 70 4.99 17.59 -5.08
C PRO A 70 6.21 18.16 -4.34
N SER A 71 6.18 19.47 -4.09
CA SER A 71 7.05 20.07 -3.09
C SER A 71 6.79 19.44 -1.71
N PHE A 72 7.71 19.62 -0.75
CA PHE A 72 7.46 19.10 0.59
C PHE A 72 6.22 19.73 1.26
N HIS A 73 5.97 21.02 1.03
CA HIS A 73 4.78 21.73 1.52
C HIS A 73 3.49 21.10 0.96
N GLU A 74 3.44 20.87 -0.35
CA GLU A 74 2.30 20.22 -1.00
C GLU A 74 2.09 18.77 -0.53
N LEU A 75 3.17 18.00 -0.34
CA LEU A 75 3.08 16.63 0.17
C LEU A 75 2.50 16.62 1.58
N ALA A 76 3.05 17.43 2.48
CA ALA A 76 2.59 17.52 3.84
C ALA A 76 1.13 18.03 3.90
N GLY A 77 0.79 19.01 3.06
CA GLY A 77 -0.57 19.54 2.94
C GLY A 77 -1.59 18.50 2.47
N LYS A 78 -1.26 17.72 1.45
CA LYS A 78 -2.11 16.60 0.99
C LYS A 78 -2.28 15.51 2.05
N VAL A 79 -1.24 15.23 2.84
CA VAL A 79 -1.35 14.31 3.98
C VAL A 79 -2.26 14.89 5.05
N LEU A 80 -2.16 16.20 5.34
CA LEU A 80 -3.03 16.87 6.31
C LEU A 80 -4.50 16.82 5.87
N GLU A 81 -4.77 17.18 4.62
CA GLU A 81 -6.10 17.14 4.01
C GLU A 81 -6.66 15.71 4.01
N CYS A 82 -5.84 14.72 3.67
CA CYS A 82 -6.24 13.31 3.75
C CYS A 82 -6.61 12.91 5.19
N ILE A 83 -5.82 13.32 6.19
CA ILE A 83 -6.03 12.94 7.59
C ILE A 83 -7.24 13.65 8.20
N THR A 84 -7.33 14.96 8.00
CA THR A 84 -8.25 15.85 8.74
C THR A 84 -9.46 16.30 7.91
N GLY A 85 -9.34 16.35 6.59
CA GLY A 85 -10.27 17.05 5.69
C GLY A 85 -10.03 18.56 5.60
N ASP A 86 -9.04 19.10 6.33
CA ASP A 86 -8.74 20.54 6.31
C ASP A 86 -8.04 20.94 5.01
N SER A 87 -8.43 22.11 4.49
CA SER A 87 -7.68 22.82 3.45
C SER A 87 -6.28 23.21 3.96
N TRP A 88 -5.28 23.12 3.08
CA TRP A 88 -3.88 23.42 3.39
C TRP A 88 -3.27 24.53 2.52
N GLN A 89 -3.98 24.97 1.48
CA GLN A 89 -3.47 25.86 0.43
C GLN A 89 -3.03 27.23 0.97
N GLU A 90 -3.65 27.68 2.06
CA GLU A 90 -3.35 28.97 2.70
C GLU A 90 -2.43 28.83 3.93
N LEU A 91 -2.14 27.59 4.36
CA LEU A 91 -1.35 27.34 5.56
C LEU A 91 0.14 27.55 5.31
N ARG A 92 0.80 28.21 6.26
CA ARG A 92 2.26 28.22 6.31
C ARG A 92 2.80 26.86 6.74
N MET A 93 4.07 26.60 6.46
CA MET A 93 4.70 25.32 6.84
C MET A 93 4.59 25.05 8.34
N GLU A 94 4.78 26.05 9.19
CA GLU A 94 4.73 25.90 10.65
C GLU A 94 3.33 25.49 11.14
N GLU A 95 2.29 26.10 10.57
CA GLU A 95 0.90 25.80 10.89
C GLU A 95 0.53 24.39 10.44
N LEU A 96 0.95 24.02 9.23
CA LEU A 96 0.73 22.70 8.65
C LEU A 96 1.40 21.61 9.50
N GLN A 97 2.67 21.82 9.90
CA GLN A 97 3.40 20.89 10.77
C GLN A 97 2.69 20.70 12.11
N SER A 98 2.29 21.79 12.76
CA SER A 98 1.57 21.75 14.03
C SER A 98 0.26 20.98 13.92
N LYS A 99 -0.54 21.27 12.88
CA LYS A 99 -1.80 20.56 12.62
C LYS A 99 -1.59 19.07 12.35
N LEU A 100 -0.60 18.70 11.54
CA LEU A 100 -0.28 17.30 11.26
C LEU A 100 0.10 16.54 12.53
N GLN A 101 1.02 17.11 13.31
CA GLN A 101 1.46 16.51 14.57
C GLN A 101 0.30 16.32 15.54
N GLN A 102 -0.59 17.32 15.64
CA GLN A 102 -1.79 17.24 16.47
C GLN A 102 -2.79 16.22 15.94
N ALA A 103 -2.95 16.10 14.62
CA ALA A 103 -3.91 15.19 14.01
C ALA A 103 -3.61 13.71 14.31
N VAL A 104 -2.32 13.35 14.37
CA VAL A 104 -1.85 11.98 14.67
C VAL A 104 -1.45 11.77 16.14
N LYS A 105 -1.37 12.85 16.93
CA LYS A 105 -0.91 12.80 18.32
C LYS A 105 -1.66 11.75 19.12
N ASP A 106 -0.91 10.88 19.81
CA ASP A 106 -1.42 9.85 20.72
C ASP A 106 -2.42 8.84 20.09
N LYS A 107 -2.55 8.83 18.76
CA LYS A 107 -3.40 7.88 18.02
C LYS A 107 -2.53 6.81 17.37
N LYS A 108 -3.00 5.56 17.41
CA LYS A 108 -2.42 4.52 16.56
C LYS A 108 -3.00 4.63 15.15
N PHE A 109 -2.20 5.05 14.18
CA PHE A 109 -2.69 5.29 12.81
C PHE A 109 -2.06 4.36 11.77
N LEU A 110 -2.80 4.15 10.68
CA LEU A 110 -2.32 3.56 9.44
C LEU A 110 -2.53 4.56 8.29
N LEU A 111 -1.45 4.99 7.67
CA LEU A 111 -1.47 5.83 6.47
C LEU A 111 -0.96 5.02 5.28
N VAL A 112 -1.79 4.88 4.25
CA VAL A 112 -1.38 4.29 2.97
C VAL A 112 -0.91 5.41 2.03
N LEU A 113 0.32 5.30 1.54
CA LEU A 113 0.88 6.12 0.48
C LEU A 113 0.98 5.25 -0.79
N ASP A 114 0.00 5.42 -1.66
CA ASP A 114 -0.17 4.58 -2.85
C ASP A 114 0.50 5.19 -4.08
N ASP A 115 1.08 4.33 -4.90
CA ASP A 115 1.83 4.59 -6.13
C ASP A 115 2.90 5.68 -5.98
N VAL A 116 3.86 5.45 -5.09
CA VAL A 116 4.94 6.41 -4.84
C VAL A 116 6.05 6.29 -5.87
N TRP A 117 6.34 7.40 -6.55
CA TRP A 117 7.38 7.52 -7.59
C TRP A 117 8.64 8.28 -7.14
N CYS A 118 8.58 9.02 -6.04
CA CYS A 118 9.65 9.94 -5.65
C CYS A 118 10.72 9.31 -4.75
N GLU A 119 11.98 9.35 -5.19
CA GLU A 119 13.13 8.82 -4.44
C GLU A 119 13.78 9.83 -3.48
N CYS A 120 13.12 10.95 -3.17
CA CYS A 120 13.71 12.00 -2.33
C CYS A 120 13.68 11.62 -0.85
N TYR A 121 14.77 11.01 -0.37
CA TYR A 121 14.99 10.62 1.03
C TYR A 121 14.59 11.71 2.03
N GLN A 122 15.05 12.95 1.82
CA GLN A 122 14.82 14.05 2.77
C GLN A 122 13.32 14.35 2.96
N ARG A 123 12.51 14.27 1.90
CA ARG A 123 11.06 14.54 2.00
C ARG A 123 10.37 13.49 2.84
N TRP A 124 10.71 12.22 2.64
CA TRP A 124 10.13 11.12 3.39
C TRP A 124 10.59 11.10 4.84
N HIS A 125 11.87 11.40 5.07
CA HIS A 125 12.39 11.58 6.42
C HIS A 125 11.66 12.71 7.16
N ASN A 126 11.50 13.87 6.52
CA ASN A 126 10.77 14.99 7.11
C ASN A 126 9.31 14.64 7.36
N LEU A 127 8.63 13.97 6.42
CA LEU A 127 7.25 13.53 6.60
C LEU A 127 7.11 12.56 7.78
N LYS A 128 8.00 11.55 7.86
CA LYS A 128 8.04 10.59 8.97
C LYS A 128 8.21 11.33 10.31
N SER A 129 9.14 12.29 10.37
CA SER A 129 9.37 13.12 11.56
C SER A 129 8.11 13.88 12.02
N LEU A 130 7.33 14.44 11.09
CA LEU A 130 6.06 15.12 11.41
C LEU A 130 4.99 14.17 11.96
N LEU A 131 5.08 12.89 11.63
CA LEU A 131 4.11 11.87 12.03
C LEU A 131 4.58 11.07 13.26
N CYS A 132 5.80 11.29 13.76
CA CYS A 132 6.39 10.53 14.88
C CYS A 132 5.75 10.83 16.26
N SER A 133 4.94 11.89 16.39
CA SER A 133 4.16 12.21 17.60
C SER A 133 2.99 11.25 17.86
N CYS A 134 2.83 10.24 17.01
CA CYS A 134 1.80 9.22 17.11
C CYS A 134 2.08 8.19 18.22
N LYS A 135 1.06 7.36 18.46
CA LYS A 135 1.16 6.24 19.39
C LYS A 135 1.99 5.10 18.79
N GLN A 136 2.71 4.40 19.66
CA GLN A 136 3.49 3.23 19.28
C GLN A 136 2.65 2.17 18.54
N GLY A 137 3.24 1.60 17.50
CA GLY A 137 2.57 0.66 16.61
C GLY A 137 1.85 1.31 15.44
N SER A 138 2.03 2.61 15.21
CA SER A 138 1.54 3.27 14.00
C SER A 138 2.36 2.83 12.79
N LYS A 139 1.72 2.78 11.61
CA LYS A 139 2.34 2.25 10.38
C LYS A 139 2.09 3.20 9.21
N ILE A 140 3.08 3.31 8.33
CA ILE A 140 2.91 3.79 6.96
C ILE A 140 3.02 2.58 6.04
N LEU A 141 2.01 2.34 5.20
CA LEU A 141 2.05 1.34 4.14
C LEU A 141 2.29 2.05 2.81
N VAL A 142 3.31 1.62 2.07
CA VAL A 142 3.70 2.22 0.79
C VAL A 142 3.51 1.20 -0.32
N THR A 143 2.99 1.63 -1.47
CA THR A 143 3.12 0.87 -2.72
C THR A 143 4.04 1.64 -3.67
N CYS A 144 5.03 0.98 -4.24
CA CYS A 144 5.95 1.61 -5.18
C CYS A 144 6.58 0.59 -6.14
N ARG A 145 7.28 1.08 -7.18
CA ARG A 145 7.98 0.22 -8.15
C ARG A 145 9.45 -0.01 -7.80
N SER A 146 10.06 0.93 -7.09
CA SER A 146 11.50 0.95 -6.80
C SER A 146 11.78 0.44 -5.38
N LYS A 147 12.58 -0.62 -5.27
CA LYS A 147 13.06 -1.12 -3.98
C LYS A 147 13.95 -0.08 -3.28
N VAL A 148 14.75 0.65 -4.05
CA VAL A 148 15.60 1.74 -3.54
C VAL A 148 14.74 2.84 -2.92
N LEU A 149 13.63 3.21 -3.58
CA LEU A 149 12.66 4.15 -3.02
C LEU A 149 12.11 3.67 -1.68
N ALA A 150 11.67 2.41 -1.61
CA ALA A 150 11.13 1.83 -0.37
C ALA A 150 12.14 1.91 0.79
N LEU A 151 13.41 1.60 0.52
CA LEU A 151 14.48 1.70 1.51
C LEU A 151 14.74 3.17 1.92
N ASN A 152 14.72 4.11 0.96
CA ASN A 152 14.86 5.54 1.25
C ASN A 152 13.68 6.11 2.07
N MET A 153 12.51 5.47 2.01
CA MET A 153 11.37 5.81 2.88
C MET A 153 11.51 5.24 4.30
N GLY A 154 12.54 4.44 4.56
CA GLY A 154 12.79 3.83 5.86
C GLY A 154 12.09 2.48 6.05
N ALA A 155 11.68 1.80 4.97
CA ALA A 155 11.22 0.42 5.08
C ALA A 155 12.40 -0.50 5.40
N VAL A 156 12.29 -1.29 6.48
CA VAL A 156 13.37 -2.21 6.91
C VAL A 156 13.55 -3.35 5.91
N LYS A 157 12.44 -3.97 5.51
CA LYS A 157 12.42 -5.06 4.53
C LYS A 157 11.22 -4.91 3.62
N PRO A 158 11.39 -4.32 2.41
CA PRO A 158 10.32 -4.22 1.44
C PRO A 158 9.80 -5.61 1.04
N TYR A 159 8.48 -5.75 0.93
CA TYR A 159 7.81 -6.93 0.41
C TYR A 159 7.77 -6.88 -1.11
N GLU A 160 8.51 -7.76 -1.76
CA GLU A 160 8.54 -7.85 -3.23
C GLU A 160 7.36 -8.71 -3.70
N LEU A 161 6.35 -8.04 -4.26
CA LEU A 161 5.20 -8.69 -4.85
C LEU A 161 5.59 -9.31 -6.18
N ASN A 162 5.45 -10.63 -6.27
CA ASN A 162 5.74 -11.38 -7.47
C ASN A 162 4.49 -11.57 -8.35
N ALA A 163 4.73 -11.95 -9.60
CA ALA A 163 3.68 -12.44 -10.48
C ALA A 163 2.97 -13.65 -9.86
N LEU A 164 1.70 -13.83 -10.19
CA LEU A 164 0.96 -15.01 -9.80
C LEU A 164 1.62 -16.27 -10.39
N SER A 165 1.47 -17.40 -9.70
CA SER A 165 1.85 -18.70 -10.26
C SER A 165 0.99 -18.99 -11.50
N GLU A 166 1.40 -19.98 -12.29
CA GLU A 166 0.65 -20.35 -13.50
C GLU A 166 -0.74 -20.86 -13.14
N GLU A 167 -0.84 -21.63 -12.04
CA GLU A 167 -2.10 -22.14 -11.52
C GLU A 167 -3.02 -21.00 -11.07
N LYS A 168 -2.51 -20.07 -10.25
CA LYS A 168 -3.29 -18.92 -9.76
C LYS A 168 -3.70 -17.98 -10.90
N SER A 169 -2.81 -17.77 -11.88
CA SER A 169 -3.11 -16.98 -13.08
C SER A 169 -4.20 -17.64 -13.93
N TRP A 170 -4.17 -18.97 -14.04
CA TRP A 170 -5.20 -19.74 -14.71
C TRP A 170 -6.54 -19.63 -13.99
N GLU A 171 -6.57 -19.79 -12.68
CA GLU A 171 -7.80 -19.63 -11.87
C GLU A 171 -8.42 -18.24 -12.02
N MET A 172 -7.59 -17.18 -11.95
CA MET A 172 -8.04 -15.81 -12.18
C MET A 172 -8.57 -15.61 -13.61
N PHE A 173 -7.90 -16.15 -14.62
CA PHE A 173 -8.37 -16.05 -16.00
C PHE A 173 -9.74 -16.71 -16.17
N LYS A 174 -9.91 -17.90 -15.61
CA LYS A 174 -11.17 -18.65 -15.68
C LYS A 174 -12.32 -17.91 -15.03
N SER A 175 -12.12 -17.32 -13.85
CA SER A 175 -13.19 -16.63 -13.12
C SER A 175 -13.72 -15.40 -13.87
N ILE A 176 -12.89 -14.78 -14.71
CA ILE A 176 -13.25 -13.59 -15.49
C ILE A 176 -13.76 -13.96 -16.89
N ALA A 177 -13.04 -14.83 -17.60
CA ALA A 177 -13.25 -15.07 -19.02
C ALA A 177 -14.22 -16.21 -19.34
N LEU A 178 -14.46 -17.13 -18.39
CA LEU A 178 -15.28 -18.31 -18.59
C LEU A 178 -16.47 -18.31 -17.63
N ARG A 179 -17.63 -18.80 -18.10
CA ARG A 179 -18.75 -19.11 -17.18
C ARG A 179 -18.42 -20.41 -16.43
N GLN A 180 -18.91 -20.52 -15.19
CA GLN A 180 -18.73 -21.73 -14.37
C GLN A 180 -19.04 -23.01 -15.17
N GLY A 181 -18.10 -23.96 -15.22
CA GLY A 181 -18.24 -25.24 -15.92
C GLY A 181 -17.97 -25.23 -17.44
N GLN A 182 -17.68 -24.08 -18.06
CA GLN A 182 -17.42 -24.03 -19.51
C GLN A 182 -16.09 -24.68 -19.92
N GLU A 183 -15.09 -24.70 -19.05
CA GLU A 183 -13.81 -25.37 -19.30
C GLU A 183 -13.90 -26.90 -19.29
N GLU A 184 -14.82 -27.46 -18.49
CA GLU A 184 -15.04 -28.91 -18.38
C GLU A 184 -15.79 -29.44 -19.61
N THR A 185 -16.64 -28.59 -20.18
CA THR A 185 -17.45 -28.91 -21.36
C THR A 185 -16.77 -28.58 -22.69
N ASN A 186 -15.65 -27.82 -22.69
CA ASN A 186 -14.93 -27.48 -23.92
C ASN A 186 -13.39 -27.50 -23.76
N PRO A 187 -12.74 -28.63 -24.09
CA PRO A 187 -11.29 -28.79 -23.99
C PRO A 187 -10.48 -27.78 -24.84
N ASN A 188 -11.05 -27.30 -25.95
CA ASN A 188 -10.38 -26.30 -26.79
C ASN A 188 -10.28 -24.94 -26.11
N LEU A 189 -11.31 -24.52 -25.37
CA LEU A 189 -11.28 -23.28 -24.59
C LEU A 189 -10.24 -23.35 -23.48
N LYS A 190 -10.16 -24.49 -22.77
CA LYS A 190 -9.10 -24.73 -21.79
C LYS A 190 -7.71 -24.61 -22.39
N ARG A 191 -7.48 -25.22 -23.57
CA ARG A 191 -6.19 -25.15 -24.28
C ARG A 191 -5.84 -23.72 -24.72
N ILE A 192 -6.79 -22.99 -25.33
CA ILE A 192 -6.58 -21.61 -25.79
C ILE A 192 -6.30 -20.70 -24.59
N GLY A 193 -7.09 -20.80 -23.53
CA GLY A 193 -6.92 -20.01 -22.32
C GLY A 193 -5.56 -20.24 -21.66
N ALA A 194 -5.10 -21.50 -21.56
CA ALA A 194 -3.78 -21.80 -21.02
C ALA A 194 -2.65 -21.16 -21.85
N VAL A 195 -2.77 -21.16 -23.19
CA VAL A 195 -1.82 -20.47 -24.07
C VAL A 195 -1.85 -18.95 -23.85
N ILE A 196 -3.02 -18.35 -23.64
CA ILE A 196 -3.15 -16.92 -23.34
C ILE A 196 -2.46 -16.60 -22.02
N VAL A 197 -2.76 -17.32 -20.94
CA VAL A 197 -2.14 -17.12 -19.62
C VAL A 197 -0.62 -17.25 -19.70
N LYS A 198 -0.12 -18.24 -20.43
CA LYS A 198 1.32 -18.41 -20.65
C LYS A 198 1.96 -17.25 -21.41
N LYS A 199 1.24 -16.60 -22.33
CA LYS A 199 1.70 -15.39 -23.04
C LYS A 199 1.63 -14.11 -22.19
N CYS A 200 0.83 -14.09 -21.13
CA CYS A 200 0.73 -12.96 -20.20
C CYS A 200 1.86 -12.94 -19.15
N ARG A 201 2.61 -14.04 -19.00
CA ARG A 201 3.88 -14.04 -18.27
C ARG A 201 4.90 -13.24 -19.08
N ASN A 202 5.28 -12.06 -18.57
CA ASN A 202 6.47 -11.33 -19.02
C ASN A 202 7.73 -12.04 -18.54
#